data_AF-A0A0C3P8W2-F1
#
_entry.id   AF-A0A0C3P8W2-F1
#
_cell.length_a   1.000
_cell.length_b   1.000
_cell.length_c   1.000
_cell.angle_alpha   90.00
_cell.angle_beta   90.00
_cell.angle_gamma   90.00
#
_symmetry.space_group_name_H-M   'P 1'
#
loop_
_entity.id
_entity.type
_entity.pdbx_description
1 polymer ?
#
loop_
_entity_poly.entity_id
_entity_poly.type
_entity_poly.pdbx_seq_one_letter_code
_entity_poly.pdbx_strand_id
1 'polypeptide(L)'
;MAWEPLAGLPLCKSVPRRVHFFKDRKAVFIAFLDSKDIIVWGLPVWNELWQSKLLTRIGHTAWSSETRHLLVWNLHDGIDVYCMMENSQPILIRNLHVKIRRNNPKQVELGWHGEIAINSTDNGEIQLCEVMSGNQRCILHHSASAQLVQTVVYYSPRVGQHYIASATTDPKLLLVLKLWSLGSAVEPPTSKSITDFMCTGLRYVQCGPFNAQGMAIYLLLVVALGMGYIAGLLQVGVGLWKEYTSY
;
A
#
# COMPACT_ATOMS: atom_id res chain seq x y z
N MET A 1 -28.37 -4.49 10.14
CA MET A 1 -27.58 -3.26 10.34
C MET A 1 -27.46 -2.57 8.98
N ALA A 2 -28.21 -1.49 8.77
CA ALA A 2 -28.16 -0.73 7.52
C ALA A 2 -27.01 0.27 7.59
N TRP A 3 -26.22 0.36 6.52
CA TRP A 3 -25.14 1.34 6.39
C TRP A 3 -25.71 2.56 5.68
N GLU A 4 -25.99 3.63 6.43
CA GLU A 4 -26.37 4.90 5.82
C GLU A 4 -25.10 5.73 5.53
N PRO A 5 -24.95 6.27 4.31
CA PRO A 5 -23.87 7.18 4.01
C PRO A 5 -24.02 8.45 4.87
N LEU A 6 -22.95 8.81 5.58
CA LEU A 6 -22.96 9.97 6.46
C LEU A 6 -23.07 11.24 5.60
N ALA A 7 -24.17 11.97 5.77
CA ALA A 7 -24.42 13.24 5.07
C ALA A 7 -23.48 14.33 5.59
N GLY A 8 -23.03 15.23 4.70
CA GLY A 8 -22.26 16.42 5.08
C GLY A 8 -20.75 16.36 4.86
N LEU A 9 -20.25 15.47 4.00
CA LEU A 9 -18.83 15.49 3.63
C LEU A 9 -18.47 16.84 2.97
N PRO A 10 -17.36 17.47 3.37
CA PRO A 10 -16.94 18.75 2.82
C PRO A 10 -16.61 18.63 1.34
N LEU A 11 -17.03 19.64 0.57
CA LEU A 11 -16.67 19.77 -0.85
C LEU A 11 -15.19 20.16 -0.96
N CYS A 12 -14.31 19.18 -1.15
CA CYS A 12 -12.95 19.46 -1.62
C CYS A 12 -12.95 19.54 -3.15
N LYS A 13 -12.34 20.59 -3.72
CA LYS A 13 -12.17 20.73 -5.19
C LYS A 13 -11.16 19.73 -5.77
N SER A 14 -10.35 19.11 -4.93
CA SER A 14 -9.30 18.16 -5.32
C SER A 14 -9.83 16.73 -5.34
N VAL A 15 -9.27 15.89 -6.22
CA VAL A 15 -9.68 14.48 -6.35
C VAL A 15 -9.11 13.68 -5.18
N PRO A 16 -9.94 13.10 -4.28
CA PRO A 16 -9.44 12.26 -3.19
C PRO A 16 -8.80 11.00 -3.79
N ARG A 17 -7.56 10.70 -3.37
CA ARG A 17 -6.77 9.61 -3.95
C ARG A 17 -6.68 8.40 -3.04
N ARG A 18 -6.45 8.62 -1.75
CA ARG A 18 -6.35 7.57 -0.72
C ARG A 18 -6.92 8.06 0.60
N VAL A 19 -7.49 7.13 1.35
CA VAL A 19 -7.99 7.32 2.71
C VAL A 19 -7.29 6.31 3.60
N HIS A 20 -6.81 6.76 4.75
CA HIS A 20 -6.13 5.91 5.74
C HIS A 20 -6.75 6.12 7.11
N PHE A 21 -6.93 5.05 7.88
CA PHE A 21 -7.26 5.16 9.30
C PHE A 21 -6.07 5.68 10.09
N PHE A 22 -6.36 6.53 11.07
CA PHE A 22 -5.39 7.25 11.88
C PHE A 22 -5.87 7.34 13.33
N LYS A 23 -4.95 7.63 14.28
CA LYS A 23 -5.23 7.70 15.73
C LYS A 23 -6.11 6.55 16.24
N ASP A 24 -5.61 5.31 16.12
CA ASP A 24 -6.34 4.12 16.56
C ASP A 24 -7.76 4.02 15.99
N ARG A 25 -7.92 4.40 14.72
CA ARG A 25 -9.19 4.38 13.96
C ARG A 25 -10.23 5.39 14.46
N LYS A 26 -9.83 6.35 15.31
CA LYS A 26 -10.67 7.49 15.73
C LYS A 26 -10.59 8.66 14.75
N ALA A 27 -9.75 8.55 13.73
CA ALA A 27 -9.65 9.52 12.66
C ALA A 27 -9.37 8.83 11.32
N VAL A 28 -9.59 9.57 10.23
CA VAL A 28 -9.09 9.22 8.91
C VAL A 28 -8.33 10.40 8.33
N PHE A 29 -7.30 10.15 7.54
CA PHE A 29 -6.74 11.19 6.69
C PHE A 29 -6.92 10.85 5.22
N ILE A 30 -7.18 11.90 4.44
CA ILE A 30 -7.43 11.83 3.01
C ILE A 30 -6.28 12.55 2.31
N ALA A 31 -5.63 11.85 1.39
CA ALA A 31 -4.59 12.40 0.54
C ALA A 31 -5.18 12.69 -0.84
N PHE A 32 -4.95 13.89 -1.36
CA PHE A 32 -5.58 14.38 -2.59
C PHE A 32 -4.60 14.37 -3.77
N LEU A 33 -5.05 13.86 -4.91
CA LEU A 33 -4.23 13.72 -6.11
C LEU A 33 -3.73 15.09 -6.58
N ASP A 34 -2.42 15.20 -6.81
CA ASP A 34 -1.71 16.35 -7.39
C ASP A 34 -1.78 17.68 -6.60
N SER A 35 -2.64 17.80 -5.58
CA SER A 35 -2.88 19.06 -4.85
C SER A 35 -1.93 19.32 -3.68
N LYS A 36 -1.13 18.31 -3.32
CA LYS A 36 -0.27 18.26 -2.13
C LYS A 36 -1.02 18.23 -0.79
N ASP A 37 -2.35 18.23 -0.81
CA ASP A 37 -3.15 18.33 0.41
C ASP A 37 -3.33 16.98 1.10
N ILE A 38 -3.19 17.01 2.42
CA ILE A 38 -3.71 15.99 3.34
C ILE A 38 -4.66 16.67 4.31
N ILE A 39 -5.85 16.11 4.49
CA ILE A 39 -6.82 16.58 5.48
C ILE A 39 -7.17 15.43 6.42
N VAL A 40 -7.19 15.69 7.72
CA VAL A 40 -7.53 14.72 8.76
C VAL A 40 -8.88 15.04 9.36
N TRP A 41 -9.73 14.02 9.42
CA TRP A 41 -11.09 14.08 9.94
C TRP A 41 -11.22 13.19 11.17
N GLY A 42 -11.80 13.72 12.24
CA GLY A 42 -12.16 12.97 13.44
C GLY A 42 -13.44 12.17 13.23
N LEU A 43 -13.48 10.94 13.74
CA LEU A 43 -14.67 10.08 13.74
C LEU A 43 -15.28 10.02 15.15
N PRO A 44 -16.61 9.85 15.28
CA PRO A 44 -17.60 9.68 14.20
C PRO A 44 -18.21 10.99 13.69
N VAL A 45 -17.87 12.13 14.30
CA VAL A 45 -18.55 13.43 14.06
C VAL A 45 -18.14 14.07 12.72
N TRP A 46 -17.06 13.61 12.09
CA TRP A 46 -16.49 14.20 10.87
C TRP A 46 -16.10 15.66 11.03
N ASN A 47 -15.46 15.99 12.16
CA ASN A 47 -14.85 17.31 12.34
C ASN A 47 -13.42 17.33 11.77
N GLU A 48 -13.05 18.41 11.08
CA GLU A 48 -11.68 18.58 10.61
C GLU A 48 -10.76 18.73 11.84
N LEU A 49 -9.75 17.87 11.93
CA LEU A 49 -8.73 17.97 12.97
C LEU A 49 -7.61 18.91 12.53
N TRP A 50 -7.13 18.73 11.30
CA TRP A 50 -6.13 19.59 10.69
C TRP A 50 -6.00 19.32 9.18
N GLN A 51 -5.44 20.31 8.49
CA GLN A 51 -5.01 20.23 7.09
C GLN A 51 -3.52 20.55 6.98
N SER A 52 -2.82 19.87 6.08
CA SER A 52 -1.43 20.17 5.73
C SER A 52 -1.17 20.08 4.23
N LYS A 53 -0.21 20.87 3.76
CA LYS A 53 0.34 20.78 2.40
C LYS A 53 1.72 20.15 2.45
N LEU A 54 1.89 19.04 1.73
CA LEU A 54 3.18 18.39 1.54
C LEU A 54 4.09 19.22 0.63
N LEU A 55 5.39 18.90 0.64
CA LEU A 55 6.38 19.58 -0.20
C LEU A 55 6.16 19.28 -1.69
N THR A 56 5.84 18.04 -2.00
CA THR A 56 5.68 17.50 -3.36
C THR A 56 4.23 17.11 -3.65
N ARG A 57 3.95 16.75 -4.91
CA ARG A 57 2.62 16.40 -5.40
C ARG A 57 2.29 14.96 -5.01
N ILE A 58 1.03 14.65 -4.73
CA ILE A 58 0.63 13.32 -4.29
C ILE A 58 0.08 12.55 -5.47
N GLY A 59 0.70 11.43 -5.85
CA GLY A 59 0.11 10.46 -6.78
C GLY A 59 -0.54 9.27 -6.09
N HIS A 60 0.02 8.84 -4.97
CA HIS A 60 -0.48 7.74 -4.14
C HIS A 60 0.17 7.81 -2.75
N THR A 61 -0.47 7.20 -1.76
CA THR A 61 0.09 7.11 -0.40
C THR A 61 -0.09 5.73 0.22
N ALA A 62 0.86 5.34 1.07
CA ALA A 62 0.80 4.16 1.95
C ALA A 62 1.19 4.54 3.36
N TRP A 63 0.46 4.03 4.35
CA TRP A 63 0.57 4.43 5.75
C TRP A 63 0.81 3.22 6.65
N SER A 64 1.77 3.33 7.57
CA SER A 64 1.95 2.38 8.66
C SER A 64 1.72 3.07 9.99
N SER A 65 0.73 2.60 10.75
CA SER A 65 0.50 3.07 12.13
C SER A 65 1.61 2.63 13.09
N GLU A 66 2.30 1.54 12.78
CA GLU A 66 3.36 0.96 13.61
C GLU A 66 4.62 1.81 13.58
N THR A 67 5.13 2.12 12.38
CA THR A 67 6.34 2.95 12.22
C THR A 67 6.05 4.43 12.11
N ARG A 68 4.77 4.81 12.02
CA ARG A 68 4.31 6.17 11.77
C ARG A 68 4.88 6.79 10.48
N HIS A 69 5.21 5.94 9.51
CA HIS A 69 5.68 6.37 8.20
C HIS A 69 4.56 6.46 7.19
N LEU A 70 4.55 7.57 6.45
CA LEU A 70 3.70 7.81 5.29
C LEU A 70 4.59 7.87 4.04
N LEU A 71 4.42 6.90 3.14
CA LEU A 71 5.00 6.95 1.81
C LEU A 71 4.11 7.78 0.89
N VAL A 72 4.72 8.61 0.06
CA VAL A 72 4.04 9.44 -0.94
C VAL A 72 4.75 9.29 -2.27
N TRP A 73 4.07 8.69 -3.27
CA TRP A 73 4.55 8.76 -4.66
C TRP A 73 4.45 10.21 -5.13
N ASN A 74 5.59 10.87 -5.33
CA ASN A 74 5.67 12.32 -5.35
C ASN A 74 5.44 12.98 -6.73
N LEU A 75 5.16 12.16 -7.75
CA LEU A 75 4.99 12.58 -9.16
C LEU A 75 6.14 13.44 -9.69
N HIS A 76 7.36 13.27 -9.16
CA HIS A 76 8.54 14.05 -9.53
C HIS A 76 9.76 13.15 -9.76
N ASP A 77 10.31 12.59 -8.68
CA ASP A 77 11.57 11.83 -8.69
C ASP A 77 11.54 10.54 -7.86
N GLY A 78 10.39 10.20 -7.26
CA GLY A 78 10.22 8.92 -6.57
C GLY A 78 9.21 8.96 -5.42
N ILE A 79 9.66 8.49 -4.26
CA ILE A 79 8.81 8.32 -3.07
C ILE A 79 9.34 9.18 -1.94
N ASP A 80 8.54 10.12 -1.48
CA ASP A 80 8.82 10.82 -0.24
C ASP A 80 8.37 9.96 0.94
N VAL A 81 9.19 9.94 1.99
CA VAL A 81 8.90 9.31 3.27
C VAL A 81 8.67 10.42 4.28
N TYR A 82 7.46 10.48 4.83
CA TYR A 82 7.11 11.39 5.90
C TYR A 82 6.97 10.63 7.22
N CYS A 83 7.38 11.24 8.32
CA CYS A 83 7.02 10.84 9.67
C CYS A 83 5.75 11.61 10.08
N MET A 84 4.73 10.89 10.56
CA MET A 84 3.46 11.45 11.01
C MET A 84 3.38 11.39 12.53
N MET A 85 3.30 12.53 13.21
CA MET A 85 2.92 12.55 14.62
C MET A 85 1.42 12.81 14.75
N GLU A 86 0.79 12.32 15.81
CA GLU A 86 -0.67 12.39 16.00
C GLU A 86 -1.22 13.82 15.92
N ASN A 87 -0.48 14.80 16.42
CA ASN A 87 -0.91 16.19 16.54
C ASN A 87 0.02 17.15 15.78
N SER A 88 0.80 16.66 14.82
CA SER A 88 1.67 17.53 14.02
C SER A 88 1.44 17.32 12.53
N GLN A 89 1.92 18.29 11.76
CA GLN A 89 2.02 18.14 10.32
C GLN A 89 3.03 17.03 9.96
N PRO A 90 2.89 16.40 8.78
CA PRO A 90 3.85 15.43 8.26
C PRO A 90 5.24 16.06 8.11
N ILE A 91 6.29 15.38 8.58
CA ILE A 91 7.68 15.84 8.46
C ILE A 91 8.38 14.98 7.42
N LEU A 92 8.90 15.58 6.34
CA LEU A 92 9.69 14.85 5.34
C LEU A 92 11.00 14.38 5.99
N ILE A 93 11.23 13.07 6.00
CA ILE A 93 12.46 12.49 6.55
C ILE A 93 13.39 11.95 5.47
N ARG A 94 12.86 11.56 4.30
CA ARG A 94 13.66 11.03 3.19
C ARG A 94 12.94 11.12 1.86
N ASN A 95 13.71 11.15 0.77
CA ASN A 95 13.25 10.85 -0.57
C ASN A 95 13.94 9.56 -1.08
N LEU A 96 13.16 8.62 -1.59
CA LEU A 96 13.61 7.40 -2.24
C LEU A 96 13.54 7.63 -3.75
N HIS A 97 14.70 7.91 -4.35
CA HIS A 97 14.78 8.18 -5.78
C HIS A 97 14.41 6.96 -6.61
N VAL A 98 13.49 7.15 -7.54
CA VAL A 98 13.04 6.14 -8.50
C VAL A 98 13.16 6.75 -9.88
N LYS A 99 13.72 6.00 -10.84
CA LYS A 99 13.77 6.45 -12.23
C LYS A 99 12.36 6.45 -12.84
N ILE A 100 11.76 7.64 -12.97
CA ILE A 100 10.45 7.82 -13.59
C ILE A 100 10.63 8.04 -15.10
N ARG A 101 10.08 7.14 -15.93
CA ARG A 101 10.04 7.34 -17.40
C ARG A 101 8.74 7.98 -17.83
N ARG A 102 7.64 7.63 -17.14
CA ARG A 102 6.29 8.17 -17.35
C ARG A 102 5.72 8.59 -16.00
N ASN A 103 5.33 9.85 -15.91
CA ASN A 103 4.79 10.43 -14.69
C ASN A 103 3.32 10.05 -14.49
N ASN A 104 3.09 8.78 -14.21
CA ASN A 104 1.78 8.25 -13.87
C ASN A 104 1.66 8.09 -12.35
N PRO A 105 0.49 8.32 -11.75
CA PRO A 105 0.21 7.90 -10.38
C PRO A 105 0.33 6.37 -10.28
N LYS A 106 1.26 5.88 -9.47
CA LYS A 106 1.51 4.45 -9.23
C LYS A 106 1.25 4.10 -7.78
N GLN A 107 0.84 2.86 -7.53
CA GLN A 107 0.69 2.39 -6.15
C GLN A 107 2.07 2.23 -5.50
N VAL A 108 2.15 2.69 -4.26
CA VAL A 108 3.23 2.40 -3.33
C VAL A 108 2.61 1.68 -2.14
N GLU A 109 3.37 0.79 -1.51
CA GLU A 109 2.93 -0.02 -0.38
C GLU A 109 4.04 -0.13 0.67
N LEU A 110 3.65 -0.33 1.93
CA LEU A 110 4.60 -0.61 3.02
C LEU A 110 4.55 -2.11 3.36
N GLY A 111 5.72 -2.74 3.36
CA GLY A 111 5.90 -4.13 3.79
C GLY A 111 6.81 -4.24 5.00
N TRP A 112 6.95 -5.46 5.54
CA TRP A 112 7.80 -5.77 6.70
C TRP A 112 7.60 -4.79 7.85
N HIS A 113 6.38 -4.70 8.39
CA HIS A 113 6.04 -3.79 9.49
C HIS A 113 6.33 -2.30 9.18
N GLY A 114 6.42 -1.94 7.90
CA GLY A 114 6.72 -0.58 7.45
C GLY A 114 8.20 -0.25 7.34
N GLU A 115 9.09 -1.25 7.37
CA GLU A 115 10.53 -1.10 7.15
C GLU A 115 10.92 -1.07 5.67
N ILE A 116 10.09 -1.67 4.80
CA ILE A 116 10.35 -1.78 3.37
C ILE A 116 9.27 -1.02 2.59
N ALA A 117 9.71 -0.06 1.79
CA ALA A 117 8.90 0.56 0.75
C ALA A 117 8.86 -0.37 -0.47
N ILE A 118 7.65 -0.67 -0.94
CA ILE A 118 7.41 -1.47 -2.14
C ILE A 118 6.86 -0.53 -3.21
N ASN A 119 7.59 -0.42 -4.31
CA ASN A 119 7.27 0.50 -5.39
C ASN A 119 7.13 -0.25 -6.72
N SER A 120 6.09 0.06 -7.47
CA SER A 120 5.96 -0.38 -8.86
C SER A 120 6.51 0.65 -9.85
N THR A 121 7.20 0.21 -10.89
CA THR A 121 7.80 1.10 -11.90
C THR A 121 7.07 1.03 -13.25
N ASP A 122 7.51 1.86 -14.22
CA ASP A 122 7.01 1.83 -15.60
C ASP A 122 7.89 1.00 -16.56
N ASN A 123 8.92 0.32 -16.03
CA ASN A 123 9.78 -0.59 -16.77
C ASN A 123 9.53 -2.06 -16.40
N GLY A 124 8.37 -2.39 -15.85
CA GLY A 124 8.02 -3.77 -15.51
C GLY A 124 8.70 -4.28 -14.25
N GLU A 125 9.12 -3.40 -13.34
CA GLU A 125 9.86 -3.76 -12.12
C GLU A 125 9.05 -3.43 -10.87
N ILE A 126 9.34 -4.16 -9.80
CA ILE A 126 8.91 -3.85 -8.44
C ILE A 126 10.18 -3.70 -7.61
N GLN A 127 10.36 -2.55 -6.99
CA GLN A 127 11.53 -2.23 -6.20
C GLN A 127 11.18 -2.32 -4.71
N LEU A 128 12.02 -3.03 -3.96
CA LEU A 128 11.94 -3.12 -2.51
C LEU A 128 13.10 -2.30 -1.95
N CYS A 129 12.79 -1.22 -1.25
CA CYS A 129 13.77 -0.31 -0.67
C CYS A 129 13.58 -0.21 0.84
N GLU A 130 14.68 -0.20 1.59
CA GLU A 130 14.64 0.12 3.02
C GLU A 130 14.20 1.57 3.21
N VAL A 131 13.17 1.78 4.04
CA VAL A 131 12.59 3.11 4.28
C VAL A 131 13.60 4.06 4.91
N MET A 132 14.38 3.59 5.89
CA MET A 132 15.25 4.45 6.68
C MET A 132 16.60 4.75 6.02
N SER A 133 17.21 3.76 5.36
CA SER A 133 18.50 3.95 4.68
C SER A 133 18.33 4.45 3.24
N GLY A 134 17.20 4.15 2.61
CA GLY A 134 16.99 4.34 1.18
C GLY A 134 17.66 3.28 0.30
N ASN A 135 18.30 2.28 0.90
CA ASN A 135 19.00 1.24 0.15
C ASN A 135 18.01 0.33 -0.57
N GLN A 136 18.26 0.09 -1.85
CA GLN A 136 17.51 -0.89 -2.61
C GLN A 136 17.94 -2.30 -2.18
N ARG A 137 17.00 -3.11 -1.67
CA ARG A 137 17.24 -4.51 -1.30
C ARG A 137 17.07 -5.46 -2.48
N CYS A 138 16.00 -5.28 -3.24
CA CYS A 138 15.62 -6.24 -4.27
C CYS A 138 14.86 -5.55 -5.41
N ILE A 139 14.98 -6.12 -6.60
CA ILE A 139 14.15 -5.82 -7.77
C ILE A 139 13.47 -7.11 -8.20
N LEU A 140 12.14 -7.07 -8.32
CA LEU A 140 11.34 -8.17 -8.89
C LEU A 140 10.92 -7.79 -10.31
N HIS A 141 11.27 -8.63 -11.29
CA HIS A 141 10.97 -8.37 -12.70
C HIS A 141 9.58 -8.90 -13.07
N HIS A 142 8.57 -8.02 -13.04
CA HIS A 142 7.21 -8.34 -13.43
C HIS A 142 7.10 -8.69 -14.92
N SER A 143 7.83 -8.03 -15.81
CA SER A 143 7.82 -8.35 -17.24
C SER A 143 9.18 -8.07 -17.89
N ALA A 144 9.51 -8.81 -18.95
CA ALA A 144 10.70 -8.54 -19.76
C ALA A 144 10.55 -7.26 -20.62
N SER A 145 9.31 -6.86 -20.92
CA SER A 145 9.00 -5.62 -21.62
C SER A 145 8.73 -4.48 -20.63
N ALA A 146 8.93 -3.23 -21.08
CA ALA A 146 8.64 -2.03 -20.30
C ALA A 146 7.13 -1.83 -20.11
N GLN A 147 6.53 -2.62 -19.23
CA GLN A 147 5.12 -2.54 -18.88
C GLN A 147 4.93 -1.66 -17.64
N LEU A 148 3.84 -0.91 -17.63
CA LEU A 148 3.42 -0.19 -16.43
C LEU A 148 2.85 -1.19 -15.41
N VAL A 149 3.60 -1.43 -14.34
CA VAL A 149 3.06 -2.09 -13.14
C VAL A 149 2.30 -1.00 -12.38
N GLN A 150 0.98 -1.11 -12.30
CA GLN A 150 0.14 -0.04 -11.74
C GLN A 150 -0.22 -0.29 -10.29
N THR A 151 -0.37 -1.56 -9.90
CA THR A 151 -0.76 -1.96 -8.56
C THR A 151 0.22 -2.95 -7.97
N VAL A 152 0.48 -2.77 -6.68
CA VAL A 152 1.22 -3.69 -5.84
C VAL A 152 0.54 -3.77 -4.49
N VAL A 153 0.36 -4.97 -3.96
CA VAL A 153 -0.24 -5.22 -2.65
C VAL A 153 0.69 -6.14 -1.87
N TYR A 154 0.88 -5.84 -0.60
CA TYR A 154 1.68 -6.65 0.31
C TYR A 154 0.79 -7.32 1.35
N TYR A 155 1.11 -8.56 1.68
CA TYR A 155 0.41 -9.33 2.70
C TYR A 155 1.37 -10.24 3.46
N SER A 156 1.24 -10.27 4.78
CA SER A 156 2.08 -11.09 5.67
C SER A 156 1.18 -11.76 6.71
N PRO A 157 0.65 -12.96 6.45
CA PRO A 157 -0.27 -13.61 7.37
C PRO A 157 0.41 -14.06 8.67
N ARG A 158 1.72 -14.34 8.60
CA ARG A 158 2.54 -14.85 9.69
C ARG A 158 3.94 -14.24 9.60
N VAL A 159 4.64 -14.22 10.72
CA VAL A 159 6.05 -13.84 10.78
C VAL A 159 6.85 -14.72 9.83
N GLY A 160 7.68 -14.11 8.98
CA GLY A 160 8.51 -14.82 8.00
C GLY A 160 7.78 -15.30 6.74
N GLN A 161 6.46 -15.07 6.62
CA GLN A 161 5.70 -15.35 5.40
C GLN A 161 5.28 -14.05 4.76
N HIS A 162 5.92 -13.71 3.64
CA HIS A 162 5.68 -12.45 2.94
C HIS A 162 5.21 -12.72 1.52
N TYR A 163 4.11 -12.09 1.16
CA TYR A 163 3.53 -12.16 -0.17
C TYR A 163 3.43 -10.76 -0.76
N ILE A 164 3.76 -10.65 -2.03
CA ILE A 164 3.51 -9.46 -2.83
C ILE A 164 2.64 -9.90 -4.00
N ALA A 165 1.57 -9.18 -4.30
CA ALA A 165 0.84 -9.32 -5.55
C ALA A 165 1.07 -8.07 -6.38
N SER A 166 1.26 -8.22 -7.68
CA SER A 166 1.36 -7.08 -8.60
C SER A 166 0.60 -7.33 -9.88
N ALA A 167 0.12 -6.25 -10.50
CA ALA A 167 -0.54 -6.32 -11.79
C ALA A 167 -0.21 -5.13 -12.69
N THR A 168 -0.22 -5.40 -14.00
CA THR A 168 0.02 -4.40 -15.04
C THR A 168 -1.28 -3.92 -15.67
N THR A 169 -1.27 -2.69 -16.17
CA THR A 169 -2.40 -2.10 -16.89
C THR A 169 -1.87 -1.36 -18.10
N ASP A 170 -1.34 -2.10 -19.06
CA ASP A 170 -1.02 -1.53 -20.37
C ASP A 170 -2.13 -1.94 -21.34
N PRO A 171 -2.91 -1.01 -21.90
CA PRO A 171 -4.02 -1.33 -22.79
C PRO A 171 -3.58 -2.08 -24.05
N LYS A 172 -2.29 -2.03 -24.41
CA LYS A 172 -1.75 -2.71 -25.59
C LYS A 172 -1.29 -4.14 -25.29
N LEU A 173 -1.25 -4.54 -24.01
CA LEU A 173 -0.68 -5.81 -23.58
C LEU A 173 -1.69 -6.58 -22.74
N LEU A 174 -1.45 -7.87 -22.61
CA LEU A 174 -2.26 -8.72 -21.73
C LEU A 174 -2.12 -8.24 -20.28
N LEU A 175 -3.24 -8.23 -19.55
CA LEU A 175 -3.24 -8.08 -18.10
C LEU A 175 -2.43 -9.24 -17.51
N VAL A 176 -1.32 -8.92 -16.84
CA VAL A 176 -0.51 -9.90 -16.12
C VAL A 176 -0.65 -9.63 -14.63
N LEU A 177 -1.02 -10.67 -13.89
CA LEU A 177 -0.99 -10.70 -12.43
C LEU A 177 0.11 -11.66 -11.99
N LYS A 178 0.96 -11.22 -11.06
CA LYS A 178 2.01 -12.05 -10.46
C LYS A 178 1.90 -12.03 -8.95
N LEU A 179 2.04 -13.22 -8.36
CA LEU A 179 2.20 -13.41 -6.93
C LEU A 179 3.66 -13.76 -6.66
N TRP A 180 4.26 -13.07 -5.72
CA TRP A 180 5.61 -13.26 -5.22
C TRP A 180 5.50 -13.74 -3.78
N SER A 181 6.24 -14.77 -3.43
CA SER A 181 6.35 -15.24 -2.05
C SER A 181 7.80 -15.26 -1.64
N LEU A 182 8.12 -14.72 -0.47
CA LEU A 182 9.39 -14.98 0.17
C LEU A 182 9.21 -16.25 1.02
N GLY A 183 9.85 -17.33 0.60
CA GLY A 183 9.90 -18.55 1.40
C GLY A 183 10.72 -18.30 2.67
N SER A 184 10.29 -18.86 3.80
CA SER A 184 11.10 -18.90 5.00
C SER A 184 12.32 -19.78 4.70
N ALA A 185 13.45 -19.18 4.33
CA ALA A 185 14.72 -19.82 4.63
C ALA A 185 14.71 -20.09 6.14
N VAL A 186 15.01 -21.33 6.54
CA VAL A 186 14.81 -21.86 7.88
C VAL A 186 15.65 -21.16 8.97
N GLU A 187 16.43 -20.13 8.62
CA GLU A 187 17.20 -19.34 9.58
C GLU A 187 17.08 -17.83 9.33
N PRO A 188 17.00 -17.01 10.40
CA PRO A 188 16.96 -15.56 10.28
C PRO A 188 18.27 -15.10 9.61
N PRO A 189 18.22 -14.38 8.48
CA PRO A 189 19.42 -13.85 7.86
C PRO A 189 20.06 -12.86 8.83
N THR A 190 21.24 -13.24 9.33
CA THR A 190 22.20 -12.25 9.83
C THR A 190 22.41 -11.21 8.74
N SER A 191 22.71 -9.96 9.11
CA SER A 191 22.60 -8.72 8.31
C SER A 191 23.39 -8.63 6.99
N LYS A 192 23.86 -9.74 6.43
CA LYS A 192 24.55 -9.84 5.15
C LYS A 192 23.85 -10.87 4.27
N SER A 193 23.19 -10.37 3.21
CA SER A 193 22.68 -11.12 2.04
C SER A 193 21.26 -11.70 2.13
N ILE A 194 20.25 -10.84 1.95
CA ILE A 194 18.94 -11.24 1.39
C ILE A 194 19.06 -11.13 -0.14
N THR A 195 19.80 -12.02 -0.78
CA THR A 195 19.89 -12.11 -2.25
C THR A 195 18.86 -13.06 -2.84
N ASP A 196 18.26 -13.92 -2.03
CA ASP A 196 17.52 -15.07 -2.54
C ASP A 196 16.02 -14.86 -2.37
N PHE A 197 15.47 -13.89 -3.11
CA PHE A 197 14.04 -13.94 -3.44
C PHE A 197 13.83 -15.08 -4.42
N MET A 198 13.60 -16.29 -3.90
CA MET A 198 13.15 -17.38 -4.73
C MET A 198 11.74 -17.03 -5.25
N CYS A 199 11.60 -16.85 -6.57
CA CYS A 199 10.31 -16.80 -7.24
C CYS A 199 9.71 -18.21 -7.26
N THR A 200 9.38 -18.76 -6.10
CA THR A 200 8.76 -20.08 -5.96
C THR A 200 7.26 -19.95 -6.14
N GLY A 201 6.84 -19.88 -7.40
CA GLY A 201 5.42 -20.05 -7.76
C GLY A 201 4.88 -18.94 -8.64
N LEU A 202 5.32 -18.90 -9.90
CA LEU A 202 4.55 -18.29 -10.97
C LEU A 202 3.27 -19.12 -11.19
N ARG A 203 2.21 -18.84 -10.42
CA ARG A 203 0.86 -19.18 -10.86
C ARG A 203 0.39 -18.06 -11.78
N TYR A 204 0.64 -18.27 -13.06
CA TYR A 204 0.10 -17.42 -14.12
C TYR A 204 -1.41 -17.65 -14.19
N VAL A 205 -2.19 -16.62 -13.86
CA VAL A 205 -3.60 -16.59 -14.20
C VAL A 205 -3.72 -15.66 -15.40
N GLN A 206 -3.68 -16.22 -16.61
CA GLN A 206 -4.02 -15.46 -17.81
C GLN A 206 -5.52 -15.17 -17.76
N CYS A 207 -5.87 -13.93 -17.42
CA CYS A 207 -7.20 -13.45 -17.73
C CYS A 207 -7.16 -13.00 -19.20
N GLY A 208 -7.92 -13.67 -20.07
CA GLY A 208 -8.12 -13.23 -21.45
C GLY A 208 -8.71 -11.81 -21.54
N PRO A 209 -8.90 -11.26 -22.75
CA PRO A 209 -9.48 -9.92 -22.92
C PRO A 209 -10.76 -9.76 -22.10
N PHE A 210 -10.87 -8.63 -21.39
CA PHE A 210 -11.91 -8.26 -20.42
C PHE A 210 -13.31 -8.80 -20.80
N ASN A 211 -13.62 -10.00 -20.33
CA ASN A 211 -14.95 -10.59 -20.35
C ASN A 211 -15.44 -10.72 -18.90
N ALA A 212 -16.73 -11.04 -18.69
CA ALA A 212 -17.33 -11.14 -17.37
C ALA A 212 -16.57 -12.07 -16.38
N GLN A 213 -15.80 -13.03 -16.89
CA GLN A 213 -14.95 -13.91 -16.07
C GLN A 213 -13.74 -13.18 -15.46
N GLY A 214 -13.13 -12.21 -16.16
CA GLY A 214 -12.05 -11.39 -15.61
C GLY A 214 -12.50 -10.55 -14.41
N MET A 215 -13.73 -10.01 -14.47
CA MET A 215 -14.36 -9.31 -13.34
C MET A 215 -14.62 -10.24 -12.15
N ALA A 216 -15.03 -11.47 -12.39
CA ALA A 216 -15.28 -12.44 -11.32
C ALA A 216 -13.98 -12.83 -10.57
N ILE A 217 -12.87 -13.02 -11.28
CA ILE A 217 -11.56 -13.31 -10.66
C ILE A 217 -11.04 -12.11 -9.88
N TYR A 218 -11.18 -10.89 -10.42
CA TYR A 218 -10.85 -9.66 -9.71
C TYR A 218 -11.69 -9.51 -8.43
N LEU A 219 -13.01 -9.72 -8.51
CA LEU A 219 -13.90 -9.73 -7.35
C LEU A 219 -13.52 -10.82 -6.35
N LEU A 220 -13.19 -12.03 -6.80
CA LEU A 220 -12.75 -13.11 -5.91
C LEU A 220 -11.44 -12.80 -5.19
N LEU A 221 -10.48 -12.15 -5.85
CA LEU A 221 -9.24 -11.72 -5.23
C LEU A 221 -9.47 -10.56 -4.25
N VAL A 222 -10.30 -9.58 -4.61
CA VAL A 222 -10.67 -8.47 -3.72
C VAL A 222 -11.46 -8.99 -2.51
N VAL A 223 -12.38 -9.94 -2.70
CA VAL A 223 -13.14 -10.59 -1.63
C VAL A 223 -12.22 -11.48 -0.79
N ALA A 224 -11.29 -12.24 -1.36
CA ALA A 224 -10.37 -13.07 -0.60
C ALA A 224 -9.42 -12.22 0.26
N LEU A 225 -8.88 -11.14 -0.29
CA LEU A 225 -8.03 -10.19 0.44
C LEU A 225 -8.83 -9.40 1.48
N GLY A 226 -10.07 -9.01 1.16
CA GLY A 226 -10.99 -8.34 2.09
C GLY A 226 -11.49 -9.25 3.21
N MET A 227 -11.78 -10.52 2.93
CA MET A 227 -12.19 -11.51 3.93
C MET A 227 -11.03 -11.90 4.85
N GLY A 228 -9.78 -11.91 4.37
CA GLY A 228 -8.61 -12.02 5.24
C GLY A 228 -8.53 -10.89 6.27
N TYR A 229 -8.90 -9.68 5.87
CA TYR A 229 -8.97 -8.51 6.76
C TYR A 229 -10.11 -8.62 7.78
N ILE A 230 -11.30 -9.11 7.37
CA ILE A 230 -12.46 -9.33 8.25
C ILE A 230 -12.20 -10.47 9.25
N ALA A 231 -11.59 -11.57 8.81
CA ALA A 231 -11.23 -12.68 9.69
C ALA A 231 -10.21 -12.26 10.76
N GLY A 232 -9.23 -11.42 10.41
CA GLY A 232 -8.30 -10.81 11.37
C GLY A 232 -9.00 -9.89 12.38
N LEU A 233 -9.96 -9.08 11.94
CA LEU A 233 -10.76 -8.23 12.83
C LEU A 233 -11.64 -9.05 13.80
N LEU A 234 -12.20 -10.17 13.33
CA LEU A 234 -12.98 -11.08 14.18
C LEU A 234 -12.09 -11.78 15.22
N GLN A 235 -10.87 -12.17 14.87
CA GLN A 235 -9.92 -12.77 15.82
C GLN A 235 -9.48 -11.78 16.91
N VAL A 236 -9.22 -10.52 16.56
CA VAL A 236 -8.90 -9.47 17.53
C VAL A 236 -10.13 -9.14 18.41
N GLY A 237 -11.33 -9.11 17.83
CA GLY A 237 -12.58 -8.89 18.58
C GLY A 237 -12.88 -9.99 19.60
N VAL A 238 -12.64 -11.27 19.25
CA VAL A 238 -12.81 -12.40 20.17
C VAL A 238 -11.76 -12.41 21.28
N GLY A 239 -10.54 -11.95 21.00
CA GLY A 239 -9.48 -11.78 22.01
C GLY A 239 -9.84 -10.73 23.06
N LEU A 240 -10.27 -9.55 22.61
CA LEU A 240 -10.68 -8.43 23.48
C LEU A 240 -11.94 -8.77 24.30
N TRP A 241 -12.86 -9.57 23.77
CA TRP A 241 -14.05 -9.97 24.50
C TRP A 241 -13.75 -10.91 25.68
N LYS A 242 -12.76 -11.80 25.55
CA LYS A 242 -12.33 -12.71 26.63
C LYS A 242 -11.64 -12.00 27.78
N GLU A 243 -10.88 -10.94 27.51
CA GLU A 243 -10.30 -10.09 28.55
C GLU A 243 -11.37 -9.28 29.31
N TYR A 244 -12.45 -8.88 28.63
CA TYR A 244 -13.54 -8.12 29.24
C TYR A 244 -14.46 -8.98 30.13
N THR A 245 -14.58 -10.29 29.89
CA THR A 245 -15.41 -11.20 30.70
C THR A 245 -14.65 -11.85 31.87
N SER A 246 -13.38 -11.51 32.08
CA SER A 246 -12.53 -12.06 33.13
C SER A 246 -12.37 -11.13 34.34
N TYR A 247 -13.19 -10.09 34.43
CA TYR A 247 -13.30 -9.15 35.55
C TYR A 247 -14.70 -9.19 36.16
#